data_AF-A0A2A2GXP0-F1
#
_entry.id   AF-A0A2A2GXP0-F1
#
_cell.length_a   1.000
_cell.length_b   1.000
_cell.length_c   1.000
_cell.angle_alpha   90.00
_cell.angle_beta   90.00
_cell.angle_gamma   90.00
#
_symmetry.space_group_name_H-M   'P 1'
#
loop_
_entity.id
_entity.type
_entity.pdbx_description
1 polymer ?
#
loop_
_entity_poly.entity_id
_entity_poly.type
_entity_poly.pdbx_seq_one_letter_code
_entity_poly.pdbx_strand_id
1 'polypeptide(L)'
;MNIPDINAVKAFLLTLQDKLCQQFEHIDNTAKFAQHNWQHKQKGSGRSRILKNGTIFEQVGVNFSHISGEHLPASATENRPLLVGRRYQAMGVSLVTHPLNPYIPTAHANVRFFIAEKQQLS
;
A
#
# COMPACT_ATOMS: atom_id res chain seq x y z
N MET A 1 -19.56 18.83 5.60
CA MET A 1 -18.43 18.28 4.82
C MET A 1 -18.21 16.86 5.31
N ASN A 2 -18.36 15.84 4.46
CA ASN A 2 -18.11 14.45 4.87
C ASN A 2 -16.61 14.25 5.07
N ILE A 3 -16.20 14.04 6.32
CA ILE A 3 -14.85 13.60 6.64
C ILE A 3 -14.70 12.17 6.09
N PRO A 4 -13.66 11.86 5.29
CA PRO A 4 -13.45 10.51 4.80
C PRO A 4 -13.31 9.51 5.95
N ASP A 5 -14.00 8.37 5.85
CA ASP A 5 -13.81 7.28 6.81
C ASP A 5 -12.49 6.55 6.51
N ILE A 6 -11.45 6.94 7.25
CA ILE A 6 -10.09 6.40 7.13
C ILE A 6 -10.07 4.88 7.40
N ASN A 7 -10.92 4.40 8.31
CA ASN A 7 -10.97 2.98 8.67
C ASN A 7 -11.61 2.16 7.55
N ALA A 8 -12.67 2.68 6.91
CA ALA A 8 -13.27 2.05 5.74
C ALA A 8 -12.28 1.94 4.58
N VAL A 9 -11.50 2.99 4.30
CA VAL A 9 -10.46 2.95 3.26
C VAL A 9 -9.37 1.92 3.59
N LYS A 10 -8.90 1.88 4.83
CA LYS A 10 -7.92 0.88 5.29
C LYS A 10 -8.44 -0.54 5.14
N ALA A 11 -9.68 -0.80 5.55
CA ALA A 11 -10.32 -2.11 5.43
C ALA A 11 -10.46 -2.55 3.96
N PHE A 12 -10.84 -1.62 3.07
CA PHE A 12 -10.88 -1.85 1.63
C PHE A 12 -9.50 -2.24 1.09
N LEU A 13 -8.45 -1.48 1.41
CA LEU A 13 -7.09 -1.75 0.92
C LEU A 13 -6.51 -3.08 1.41
N LEU A 14 -6.74 -3.42 2.69
CA LEU A 14 -6.34 -4.73 3.22
C LEU A 14 -7.07 -5.87 2.49
N THR A 15 -8.38 -5.73 2.30
CA THR A 15 -9.19 -6.70 1.55
C THR A 15 -8.73 -6.83 0.11
N LEU A 16 -8.37 -5.72 -0.54
CA LEU A 16 -7.82 -5.72 -1.90
C LEU A 16 -6.51 -6.50 -1.96
N GLN A 17 -5.58 -6.27 -1.02
CA GLN A 17 -4.34 -7.04 -0.95
C GLN A 17 -4.62 -8.54 -0.74
N ASP A 18 -5.56 -8.89 0.16
CA ASP A 18 -5.93 -10.28 0.42
C ASP A 18 -6.49 -10.97 -0.84
N LYS A 19 -7.41 -10.31 -1.55
CA LYS A 19 -7.97 -10.82 -2.81
C LYS A 19 -6.92 -10.98 -3.90
N LEU A 20 -6.04 -10.00 -4.09
CA LEU A 20 -4.96 -10.08 -5.08
C LEU A 20 -4.04 -11.26 -4.80
N CYS A 21 -3.59 -11.42 -3.55
CA CYS A 21 -2.73 -12.53 -3.16
C CYS A 21 -3.42 -13.89 -3.40
N GLN A 22 -4.69 -14.04 -3.00
CA GLN A 22 -5.45 -15.27 -3.22
C GLN A 22 -5.56 -15.62 -4.71
N GLN A 23 -5.81 -14.63 -5.58
CA GLN A 23 -5.89 -14.85 -7.02
C GLN A 23 -4.54 -15.24 -7.63
N PHE A 24 -3.44 -14.58 -7.25
CA PHE A 24 -2.11 -14.95 -7.73
C PHE A 24 -1.70 -16.36 -7.28
N GLU A 25 -1.97 -16.75 -6.03
CA GLU A 25 -1.72 -18.11 -5.57
C GLU A 25 -2.59 -19.14 -6.29
N HIS A 26 -3.83 -18.80 -6.61
CA HIS A 26 -4.72 -19.69 -7.36
C HIS A 26 -4.23 -19.91 -8.79
N ILE A 27 -3.79 -18.84 -9.46
CA ILE A 27 -3.24 -18.89 -10.83
C ILE A 27 -1.90 -19.65 -10.85
N ASP A 28 -1.01 -19.38 -9.90
CA ASP A 28 0.30 -20.05 -9.85
C ASP A 28 0.17 -21.52 -9.43
N ASN A 29 -0.74 -21.81 -8.51
CA ASN A 29 -1.05 -23.14 -7.97
C ASN A 29 0.13 -23.90 -7.32
N THR A 30 1.34 -23.33 -7.30
CA THR A 30 2.56 -23.98 -6.81
C THR A 30 3.26 -23.21 -5.70
N ALA A 31 3.24 -21.88 -5.75
CA ALA A 31 3.83 -21.03 -4.73
C ALA A 31 2.79 -20.28 -3.87
N LYS A 32 3.22 -19.86 -2.68
CA LYS A 32 2.43 -19.12 -1.69
C LYS A 32 3.11 -17.81 -1.31
N PHE A 33 2.34 -16.82 -0.89
CA PHE A 33 2.91 -15.57 -0.39
C PHE A 33 3.51 -15.76 1.00
N ALA A 34 4.78 -15.40 1.15
CA ALA A 34 5.39 -15.13 2.44
C ALA A 34 4.96 -13.74 2.92
N GLN A 35 4.35 -13.67 4.10
CA GLN A 35 3.91 -12.43 4.71
C GLN A 35 4.90 -11.92 5.75
N HIS A 36 5.24 -10.65 5.66
CA HIS A 36 5.99 -9.93 6.69
C HIS A 36 5.23 -8.68 7.12
N ASN A 37 4.76 -8.70 8.37
CA ASN A 37 4.21 -7.51 9.00
C ASN A 37 5.36 -6.72 9.63
N TRP A 38 5.38 -5.42 9.39
CA TRP A 38 6.37 -4.53 9.96
C TRP A 38 5.71 -3.32 10.58
N GLN A 39 6.37 -2.76 11.59
CA GLN A 39 5.94 -1.56 12.27
C GLN A 39 7.15 -0.70 12.56
N HIS A 40 7.02 0.58 12.26
CA HIS A 40 8.05 1.58 12.53
C HIS A 40 7.52 2.55 13.58
N LYS A 41 8.22 2.67 14.71
CA LYS A 41 7.78 3.43 15.90
C LYS A 41 7.23 4.83 15.60
N GLN A 42 7.76 5.51 14.58
CA GLN A 42 7.38 6.87 14.21
C GLN A 42 6.82 7.03 12.79
N LYS A 43 6.73 5.94 12.00
CA LYS A 43 6.41 6.04 10.55
C LYS A 43 5.25 5.15 10.11
N GLY A 44 4.56 4.51 11.05
CA GLY A 44 3.39 3.66 10.77
C GLY A 44 3.73 2.18 10.60
N SER A 45 2.96 1.47 9.78
CA SER A 45 3.03 0.01 9.65
C SER A 45 2.72 -0.46 8.24
N GLY A 46 2.99 -1.72 7.97
CA GLY A 46 2.62 -2.34 6.70
C GLY A 46 2.64 -3.85 6.75
N ARG A 47 2.13 -4.42 5.66
CA ARG A 47 2.06 -5.86 5.40
C ARG A 47 2.66 -6.09 4.02
N SER A 48 3.90 -6.56 3.99
CA SER A 48 4.57 -6.96 2.76
C SER A 48 4.25 -8.41 2.46
N ARG A 49 3.86 -8.74 1.24
CA ARG A 49 3.63 -10.11 0.80
C ARG A 49 4.37 -10.37 -0.49
N ILE A 50 5.24 -11.37 -0.45
CA ILE A 50 6.07 -11.75 -1.59
C ILE A 50 5.85 -13.23 -1.90
N LEU A 51 5.45 -13.55 -3.13
CA LEU A 51 5.46 -14.89 -3.72
C LEU A 51 6.73 -15.01 -4.58
N LYS A 52 7.45 -16.11 -4.45
CA LYS A 52 8.68 -16.42 -5.22
C LYS A 52 8.67 -17.87 -5.66
N ASN A 53 9.44 -18.16 -6.71
CA ASN A 53 9.70 -19.53 -7.17
C ASN A 53 8.42 -20.30 -7.52
N GLY A 54 7.45 -19.59 -8.13
CA GLY A 54 6.26 -20.21 -8.70
C GLY A 54 6.53 -20.79 -10.09
N THR A 55 5.55 -21.49 -10.65
CA THR A 55 5.63 -22.03 -12.02
C THR A 55 5.08 -21.07 -13.07
N ILE A 56 4.23 -20.11 -12.66
CA ILE A 56 3.75 -19.03 -13.52
C ILE A 56 4.52 -17.74 -13.23
N PHE A 57 4.72 -17.42 -11.95
CA PHE A 57 5.42 -16.21 -11.54
C PHE A 57 6.79 -16.51 -10.95
N GLU A 58 7.81 -15.87 -11.49
CA GLU A 58 9.15 -15.83 -10.88
C GLU A 58 9.05 -15.14 -9.51
N GLN A 59 8.38 -13.97 -9.50
CA GLN A 59 8.13 -13.20 -8.28
C GLN A 59 6.89 -12.33 -8.40
N VAL A 60 6.10 -12.25 -7.33
CA VAL A 60 5.02 -11.26 -7.18
C VAL A 60 5.16 -10.56 -5.84
N GLY A 61 5.15 -9.23 -5.85
CA GLY A 61 5.05 -8.42 -4.64
C GLY A 61 3.71 -7.72 -4.56
N VAL A 62 2.98 -7.88 -3.46
CA VAL A 62 1.76 -7.12 -3.16
C VAL A 62 1.91 -6.53 -1.76
N ASN A 63 2.15 -5.22 -1.69
CA ASN A 63 2.53 -4.55 -0.45
C ASN A 63 1.46 -3.56 -0.02
N PHE A 64 1.07 -3.64 1.25
CA PHE A 64 0.25 -2.64 1.92
C PHE A 64 1.09 -1.83 2.89
N SER A 65 0.87 -0.51 2.93
CA SER A 65 1.41 0.37 3.96
C SER A 65 0.36 1.36 4.44
N HIS A 66 0.46 1.74 5.71
CA HIS A 66 -0.26 2.85 6.33
C HIS A 66 0.72 3.60 7.21
N ILE A 67 1.11 4.79 6.75
CA ILE A 67 2.08 5.66 7.39
C ILE A 67 1.41 6.96 7.86
N SER A 68 1.96 7.55 8.90
CA SER A 68 1.53 8.84 9.44
C SER A 68 2.74 9.67 9.83
N GLY A 69 2.58 10.99 9.83
CA GLY A 69 3.61 11.91 10.30
C GLY A 69 3.02 13.23 10.81
N GLU A 70 3.77 13.88 11.70
CA GLU A 70 3.35 15.14 12.33
C GLU A 70 3.38 16.31 11.34
N HIS A 71 4.32 16.30 10.39
CA HIS A 71 4.50 17.36 9.41
C HIS A 71 4.75 16.80 8.02
N LEU A 72 4.11 17.39 7.02
CA LEU A 72 4.38 17.07 5.63
C LEU A 72 5.81 17.49 5.22
N PRO A 73 6.50 16.70 4.39
CA PRO A 73 7.80 17.07 3.86
C PRO A 73 7.70 18.34 3.01
N ALA A 74 8.77 19.14 2.98
CA ALA A 74 8.80 20.43 2.29
C ALA A 74 8.38 20.33 0.81
N SER A 75 8.77 19.25 0.13
CA SER A 75 8.38 18.97 -1.26
C SER A 75 6.86 18.79 -1.46
N ALA A 76 6.12 18.37 -0.43
CA ALA A 76 4.66 18.23 -0.50
C ALA A 76 3.93 19.56 -0.22
N THR A 77 4.61 20.54 0.38
CA THR A 77 4.04 21.82 0.82
C THR A 77 4.45 23.00 -0.06
N GLU A 78 5.48 22.85 -0.90
CA GLU A 78 6.04 23.91 -1.76
C GLU A 78 4.96 24.65 -2.57
N ASN A 79 4.05 23.89 -3.21
CA ASN A 79 2.93 24.45 -3.97
C ASN A 79 1.61 24.50 -3.17
N ARG A 80 1.64 24.20 -1.87
CA ARG A 80 0.45 24.09 -1.00
C ARG A 80 0.74 24.60 0.41
N PRO A 81 1.00 25.91 0.59
CA PRO A 81 1.40 26.49 1.88
C PRO A 81 0.37 26.27 2.99
N LEU A 82 -0.93 26.12 2.65
CA LEU A 82 -1.99 25.79 3.60
C LEU A 82 -1.83 24.41 4.28
N LEU A 83 -0.95 23.56 3.77
CA LEU A 83 -0.64 22.23 4.30
C LEU A 83 0.61 22.20 5.19
N VAL A 84 1.34 23.32 5.30
CA VAL A 84 2.52 23.42 6.18
C VAL A 84 2.11 23.13 7.62
N GLY A 85 2.92 22.31 8.30
CA GLY A 85 2.69 21.93 9.70
C GLY A 85 1.56 20.92 9.92
N ARG A 86 0.81 20.51 8.89
CA ARG A 86 -0.29 19.57 9.06
C ARG A 86 0.19 18.15 9.29
N ARG A 87 -0.52 17.46 10.19
CA ARG A 87 -0.46 16.01 10.33
C ARG A 87 -1.02 15.35 9.08
N TYR A 88 -0.45 14.22 8.71
CA TYR A 88 -0.91 13.48 7.55
C TYR A 88 -0.96 11.98 7.80
N GLN A 89 -1.79 11.33 7.00
CA GLN A 89 -1.81 9.88 6.85
C GLN A 89 -1.76 9.55 5.35
N ALA A 90 -0.99 8.51 5.02
CA ALA A 90 -0.96 7.93 3.68
C ALA A 90 -1.07 6.42 3.80
N MET A 91 -1.91 5.81 2.97
CA MET A 91 -2.03 4.36 2.90
C MET A 91 -2.25 3.91 1.47
N GLY A 92 -1.87 2.68 1.16
CA GLY A 92 -2.07 2.15 -0.18
C GLY A 92 -1.67 0.70 -0.33
N VAL A 93 -2.06 0.14 -1.48
CA VAL A 93 -1.59 -1.14 -1.99
C VAL A 93 -0.80 -0.87 -3.27
N SER A 94 0.38 -1.46 -3.36
CA SER A 94 1.21 -1.47 -4.57
C SER A 94 1.54 -2.90 -4.95
N LEU A 95 1.53 -3.22 -6.23
CA LEU A 95 1.93 -4.53 -6.73
C LEU A 95 2.86 -4.45 -7.94
N VAL A 96 3.74 -5.44 -8.05
CA VAL A 96 4.54 -5.75 -9.24
C VAL A 96 4.53 -7.26 -9.45
N THR A 97 4.36 -7.71 -10.69
CA THR A 97 4.36 -9.13 -11.06
C THR A 97 5.44 -9.40 -12.11
N HIS A 98 6.22 -10.45 -11.92
CA HIS A 98 7.20 -10.95 -12.89
C HIS A 98 6.85 -12.39 -13.28
N PRO A 99 6.14 -12.60 -14.40
CA PRO A 99 5.88 -13.92 -14.94
C PRO A 99 7.16 -14.58 -15.50
N LEU A 100 7.23 -15.91 -15.46
CA LEU A 100 8.32 -16.68 -16.09
C LEU A 100 8.19 -16.75 -17.61
N ASN A 101 6.97 -16.82 -18.11
CA ASN A 101 6.72 -16.91 -19.55
C ASN A 101 6.87 -15.51 -20.19
N PRO A 102 7.78 -15.32 -21.17
CA PRO A 102 8.03 -14.01 -21.79
C PRO A 102 6.83 -13.45 -22.56
N TYR A 103 5.82 -14.27 -22.86
CA TYR A 103 4.56 -13.84 -23.49
C TYR A 103 3.53 -13.32 -22.48
N ILE A 104 3.79 -13.41 -21.18
CA ILE A 104 2.97 -12.81 -20.12
C ILE A 104 3.70 -11.56 -19.61
N PRO A 105 3.13 -10.35 -19.76
CA PRO A 105 3.84 -9.13 -19.43
C PRO A 105 4.02 -8.94 -17.92
N THR A 106 5.12 -8.28 -17.55
CA THR A 106 5.23 -7.66 -16.22
C THR A 106 4.13 -6.61 -16.05
N ALA A 107 3.49 -6.58 -14.89
CA ALA A 107 2.45 -5.63 -14.57
C ALA A 107 2.74 -4.91 -13.26
N HIS A 108 2.26 -3.67 -13.16
CA HIS A 108 2.33 -2.85 -11.96
C HIS A 108 0.99 -2.15 -11.72
N ALA A 109 0.57 -2.06 -10.46
CA ALA A 109 -0.57 -1.26 -10.05
C ALA A 109 -0.34 -0.62 -8.68
N ASN A 110 -0.94 0.55 -8.48
CA ASN A 110 -0.88 1.29 -7.22
C ASN A 110 -2.21 2.01 -6.95
N VAL A 111 -2.84 1.72 -5.82
CA VAL A 111 -4.02 2.44 -5.33
C VAL A 111 -3.68 3.01 -3.96
N ARG A 112 -3.85 4.32 -3.79
CA ARG A 112 -3.43 5.04 -2.59
C ARG A 112 -4.43 6.10 -2.16
N PHE A 113 -4.47 6.33 -0.85
CA PHE A 113 -5.23 7.36 -0.18
C PHE A 113 -4.29 8.22 0.65
N PHE A 114 -4.50 9.54 0.62
CA PHE A 114 -3.72 10.52 1.36
C PHE A 114 -4.66 11.56 1.96
N ILE A 115 -4.45 11.89 3.23
CA ILE A 115 -5.20 12.93 3.94
C ILE A 115 -4.26 13.76 4.80
N ALA A 116 -4.48 15.07 4.79
CA ALA A 116 -3.78 16.04 5.63
C ALA A 116 -4.80 16.75 6.53
N GLU A 117 -4.70 16.53 7.83
CA GLU A 117 -5.66 17.00 8.82
C GLU A 117 -5.27 18.38 9.33
N LYS A 118 -6.26 19.27 9.49
CA LYS A 118 -6.07 20.54 10.18
C LYS A 118 -6.16 20.26 11.68
N GLN A 119 -5.19 20.73 12.46
CA GLN A 119 -5.26 20.66 13.92
C GLN A 119 -6.55 21.38 14.36
N GLN A 120 -7.47 20.66 15.00
CA GLN A 120 -8.61 21.31 15.66
C GLN A 120 -8.02 22.14 16.80
N LEU A 121 -8.15 23.46 16.70
CA LEU A 121 -7.88 24.36 17.82
C LEU A 121 -8.95 24.04 18.88
N SER A 122 -8.48 23.69 20.07
CA SER A 122 -9.29 23.50 21.28
C SER A 122 -9.99 24.80 21.67
#